data_AF-A0A379FN59-F1
#
_entry.id   AF-A0A379FN59-F1
#
_cell.length_a   1.000
_cell.length_b   1.000
_cell.length_c   1.000
_cell.angle_alpha   90.00
_cell.angle_beta   90.00
_cell.angle_gamma   90.00
#
_symmetry.space_group_name_H-M   'P 1'
#
loop_
_entity.id
_entity.type
_entity.pdbx_description
1 polymer ?
#
loop_
_entity_poly.entity_id
_entity_poly.type
_entity_poly.pdbx_seq_one_letter_code
_entity_poly.pdbx_strand_id
1 'polypeptide(L)' 'MATIKDIAKLAGVSHGTVSNVLNKRGNVSVEKIEAVYKAAKQMGVPVKYTSSIIENQ' A
#
# COMPACT_ATOMS: atom_id res chain seq x y z
N MET A 1 0.74 9.32 15.24
CA MET A 1 -0.17 8.49 14.42
C MET A 1 0.47 8.34 13.06
N ALA A 2 0.68 7.12 12.57
CA ALA A 2 1.32 6.91 11.26
C ALA A 2 0.41 7.44 10.14
N THR A 3 0.93 8.30 9.29
CA THR A 3 0.18 8.90 8.18
C THR A 3 0.44 8.13 6.88
N ILE A 4 -0.40 8.38 5.87
CA ILE A 4 -0.19 7.87 4.51
C ILE A 4 1.20 8.28 3.97
N LYS A 5 1.69 9.47 4.35
CA LYS A 5 3.02 9.96 3.94
C LYS A 5 4.15 9.15 4.58
N ASP A 6 3.98 8.73 5.83
CA ASP A 6 4.97 7.90 6.53
C ASP A 6 5.04 6.50 5.92
N ILE A 7 3.87 5.90 5.62
CA ILE A 7 3.79 4.61 4.92
C ILE A 7 4.43 4.72 3.54
N ALA A 8 4.16 5.79 2.79
CA ALA A 8 4.74 6.02 1.48
C ALA A 8 6.28 6.11 1.54
N LYS A 9 6.80 6.87 2.52
CA LYS A 9 8.25 7.00 2.75
C LYS A 9 8.90 5.66 3.10
N LEU A 10 8.28 4.89 3.98
CA LEU A 10 8.78 3.58 4.42
C LEU A 10 8.71 2.53 3.30
N ALA A 11 7.64 2.55 2.50
CA ALA A 11 7.46 1.64 1.37
C ALA A 11 8.26 2.05 0.12
N GLY A 12 8.91 3.22 0.11
CA GLY A 12 9.66 3.72 -1.05
C GLY A 12 8.77 4.04 -2.26
N VAL A 13 7.52 4.47 -2.04
CA VAL A 13 6.55 4.79 -3.10
C VAL A 13 5.93 6.17 -2.91
N SER A 14 5.15 6.63 -3.89
CA SER A 14 4.39 7.87 -3.75
C SER A 14 3.18 7.70 -2.82
N HIS A 15 2.73 8.78 -2.19
CA HIS A 15 1.48 8.77 -1.42
C HIS A 15 0.24 8.42 -2.28
N GLY A 16 0.27 8.75 -3.58
CA GLY A 16 -0.75 8.34 -4.54
C GLY A 16 -0.77 6.82 -4.77
N THR A 17 0.40 6.18 -4.78
CA THR A 17 0.52 4.71 -4.84
C THR A 17 -0.10 4.07 -3.60
N VAL A 18 0.21 4.57 -2.40
CA VAL A 18 -0.42 4.10 -1.16
C VAL A 18 -1.95 4.28 -1.21
N SER A 19 -2.42 5.43 -1.70
CA SER A 19 -3.85 5.69 -1.89
C SER A 19 -4.50 4.69 -2.84
N ASN A 20 -3.85 4.37 -3.97
CA ASN A 20 -4.36 3.38 -4.91
C ASN A 20 -4.45 1.99 -4.28
N VAL A 21 -3.43 1.55 -3.54
CA VAL A 21 -3.43 0.26 -2.84
C VAL A 21 -4.57 0.20 -1.80
N LEU A 22 -4.67 1.21 -0.93
CA LEU A 22 -5.69 1.24 0.13
C LEU A 22 -7.12 1.33 -0.43
N ASN A 23 -7.30 2.03 -1.55
CA ASN A 23 -8.59 2.18 -2.22
C ASN A 23 -8.82 1.10 -3.30
N LYS A 24 -7.96 0.07 -3.38
CA LYS A 24 -8.06 -1.04 -4.35
C LYS A 24 -8.19 -0.57 -5.80
N ARG A 25 -7.52 0.54 -6.15
CA ARG A 25 -7.42 1.04 -7.52
C ARG A 25 -6.26 0.34 -8.23
N GLY A 26 -6.47 -0.05 -9.49
CA GLY A 26 -5.44 -0.67 -10.33
C GLY A 26 -4.26 0.25 -10.66
N ASN A 27 -3.40 -0.18 -11.58
CA ASN A 27 -2.15 0.51 -11.98
C ASN A 27 -1.07 0.58 -10.88
N VAL A 28 -1.03 -0.39 -9.97
CA VAL A 28 0.03 -0.53 -8.98
C VAL A 28 0.60 -1.93 -9.07
N SER A 29 1.89 -2.06 -9.36
CA SER A 29 2.55 -3.37 -9.43
C SER A 29 2.42 -4.14 -8.13
N VAL A 30 2.34 -5.47 -8.23
CA VAL A 30 2.30 -6.40 -7.08
C VAL A 30 3.41 -6.10 -6.06
N GLU A 31 4.63 -5.85 -6.51
CA GLU A 31 5.76 -5.48 -5.63
C GLU A 31 5.48 -4.23 -4.80
N LYS A 32 4.86 -3.20 -5.40
CA LYS A 32 4.50 -1.97 -4.70
C LYS A 32 3.34 -2.20 -3.73
N ILE A 33 2.38 -3.05 -4.10
CA ILE A 33 1.29 -3.46 -3.21
C ILE A 33 1.89 -4.11 -1.95
N GLU A 34 2.76 -5.10 -2.11
CA GLU A 34 3.42 -5.78 -0.99
C GLU A 34 4.25 -4.83 -0.12
N ALA A 35 5.03 -3.93 -0.73
CA ALA A 35 5.84 -2.94 -0.01
C ALA A 35 4.96 -2.04 0.88
N VAL A 36 3.82 -1.57 0.36
CA VAL A 36 2.87 -0.75 1.12
C VAL A 36 2.25 -1.54 2.28
N TYR A 37 1.88 -2.79 2.08
CA TYR A 37 1.34 -3.64 3.15
C TYR A 37 2.37 -3.92 4.25
N LYS A 38 3.62 -4.23 3.88
CA LYS A 38 4.71 -4.42 4.84
C LYS A 38 4.96 -3.15 5.67
N ALA A 39 5.03 -1.99 5.01
CA ALA A 39 5.23 -0.71 5.67
C ALA A 39 4.07 -0.36 6.62
N ALA A 40 2.82 -0.50 6.18
CA ALA A 40 1.65 -0.22 7.01
C ALA A 40 1.57 -1.16 8.23
N LYS A 41 1.92 -2.45 8.06
CA LYS A 41 2.00 -3.42 9.17
C LYS A 41 3.08 -3.04 10.19
N GLN A 42 4.26 -2.61 9.73
CA GLN A 42 5.35 -2.14 10.62
C GLN A 42 4.94 -0.90 11.42
N MET A 43 4.12 -0.05 10.84
CA MET A 43 3.63 1.19 11.48
C MET A 43 2.39 0.97 12.38
N GLY A 44 1.93 -0.28 12.54
CA GLY A 44 0.75 -0.60 13.35
C GLY A 44 -0.57 -0.12 12.74
N VAL A 45 -0.60 0.17 11.42
CA VAL A 45 -1.82 0.56 10.73
C VAL A 45 -2.58 -0.72 10.32
N PRO A 46 -3.87 -0.87 10.70
CA PRO A 46 -4.66 -2.02 10.32
C PRO A 46 -4.94 -1.98 8.81
N VAL A 47 -4.20 -2.79 8.04
CA VAL A 47 -4.38 -2.95 6.59
C VAL A 47 -4.70 -4.40 6.26
N LYS A 48 -5.69 -4.61 5.38
CA LYS A 48 -6.06 -5.96 4.90
C LYS A 48 -5.45 -6.21 3.54
N TYR A 49 -4.53 -7.17 3.45
CA TYR A 49 -4.03 -7.67 2.16
C TYR A 49 -5.18 -8.29 1.38
N THR A 50 -5.35 -7.91 0.11
CA THR A 50 -6.43 -8.45 -0.73
C THR A 50 -5.86 -8.84 -2.09
N SER A 51 -5.98 -10.13 -2.42
CA SER A 51 -5.57 -10.69 -3.71
C SER A 51 -6.32 -10.10 -4.90
N SER A 52 -7.53 -9.58 -4.70
CA SER A 52 -8.33 -8.98 -5.79
C SER A 52 -7.74 -7.70 -6.40
N ILE A 53 -6.76 -7.06 -5.75
CA ILE A 53 -6.00 -5.93 -6.32
C ILE A 53 -4.97 -6.47 -7.35
N ILE A 54 -4.44 -7.67 -7.10
CA ILE A 54 -3.47 -8.36 -7.95
C ILE A 54 -4.18 -8.99 -9.15
N GLU A 55 -5.40 -9.49 -8.97
CA GLU A 55 -6.21 -10.11 -10.02
C GLU A 55 -6.74 -9.10 -11.07
N ASN A 56 -6.74 -7.80 -10.75
CA ASN A 56 -7.20 -6.71 -11.65
C ASN A 56 -6.02 -5.91 -12.27
N GLN A 57 -4.80 -6.44 -12.23
CA GLN A 57 -3.63 -5.85 -12.88
C GLN A 57 -3.42 -6.34 -14.31
#